data_AF-A0A3A6KFK4-F1
#
_entry.id   AF-A0A3A6KFK4-F1
#
_cell.length_a   1.000
_cell.length_b   1.000
_cell.length_c   1.000
_cell.angle_alpha   90.00
_cell.angle_beta   90.00
_cell.angle_gamma   90.00
#
_symmetry.space_group_name_H-M   'P 1'
#
loop_
_entity.id
_entity.type
_entity.pdbx_description
1 polymer ?
#
loop_
_entity_poly.entity_id
_entity_poly.type
_entity_poly.pdbx_seq_one_letter_code
_entity_poly.pdbx_strand_id
1 'polypeptide(L)'
;MKNRGFDFGDFEITKREILASISIIAMMLLIGFVISGRISNYILDRNEKYNKAIKIESSELFEYGMRTDVGYAFVYGDLKAVDTVSYPEINGEYMYIEKIEEHYNMHTRTVTTTDSKGKTHTKTETYWSWDYAGSEEQRCSEITFLGHIFPSNKVEFPSTEHIDTIKESSHIRHKYYGVDTEYIGTIFTELRDKTISDNSSFYENSTIEETVDYLESDWELWLFWVIWIIVIGLCVFGFYYIDNEWIEN
;
A
#
# COMPACT_ATOMS: atom_id res chain seq x y z
N MET A 1 2.19 60.42 4.45
CA MET A 1 1.94 58.98 4.64
C MET A 1 2.95 58.21 3.81
N LYS A 2 3.87 57.49 4.44
CA LYS A 2 5.03 56.84 3.81
C LYS A 2 4.61 55.46 3.31
N ASN A 3 4.50 55.27 1.99
CA ASN A 3 4.29 53.96 1.37
C ASN A 3 5.49 53.08 1.73
N ARG A 4 5.22 51.91 2.32
CA ARG A 4 6.21 50.85 2.53
C ARG A 4 6.06 49.86 1.37
N GLY A 5 6.89 50.03 0.35
CA GLY A 5 7.20 48.97 -0.61
C GLY A 5 8.31 48.10 -0.02
N PHE A 6 8.22 46.79 -0.21
CA PHE A 6 9.32 45.86 0.08
C PHE A 6 10.23 45.84 -1.15
N ASP A 7 11.50 46.21 -0.97
CA ASP A 7 12.50 46.29 -2.03
C ASP A 7 13.31 44.98 -2.08
N PHE A 8 13.22 44.29 -3.20
CA PHE A 8 13.98 43.10 -3.54
C PHE A 8 14.65 43.26 -4.91
N GLY A 9 15.33 44.40 -5.18
CA GLY A 9 16.28 44.56 -6.29
C GLY A 9 15.68 44.51 -7.71
N ASP A 10 15.79 45.61 -8.46
CA ASP A 10 15.38 45.83 -9.87
C ASP A 10 14.00 45.31 -10.31
N PHE A 11 13.12 44.91 -9.38
CA PHE A 11 11.74 44.49 -9.63
C PHE A 11 10.81 45.25 -8.69
N GLU A 12 10.24 46.38 -9.14
CA GLU A 12 9.32 47.18 -8.34
C GLU A 12 7.88 46.67 -8.48
N ILE A 13 7.45 45.81 -7.55
CA ILE A 13 6.07 45.29 -7.52
C ILE A 13 5.10 46.40 -7.08
N THR A 14 4.20 46.80 -7.97
CA THR A 14 3.19 47.82 -7.74
C THR A 14 1.95 47.26 -7.04
N LYS A 15 1.20 48.12 -6.33
CA LYS A 15 -0.07 47.74 -5.67
C LYS A 15 -1.12 47.16 -6.61
N ARG A 16 -1.06 47.49 -7.91
CA ARG A 16 -1.98 46.98 -8.94
C ARG A 16 -1.66 45.54 -9.32
N GLU A 17 -0.38 45.17 -9.40
CA GLU A 17 0.05 43.80 -9.69
C GLU A 17 -0.26 42.85 -8.54
N ILE A 18 -0.15 43.34 -7.30
CA ILE A 18 -0.61 42.61 -6.11
C ILE A 18 -2.12 42.34 -6.19
N LEU A 19 -2.93 43.32 -6.63
CA LEU A 19 -4.37 43.14 -6.77
C LEU A 19 -4.73 42.16 -7.91
N ALA A 20 -4.02 42.23 -9.03
CA ALA A 20 -4.19 41.32 -10.16
C ALA A 20 -3.79 39.88 -9.80
N SER A 21 -2.69 39.68 -9.10
CA SER A 21 -2.25 38.34 -8.65
C SER A 21 -3.24 37.72 -7.66
N ILE A 22 -3.83 38.48 -6.73
CA ILE A 22 -4.91 37.98 -5.86
C ILE A 22 -6.09 37.48 -6.69
N SER A 23 -6.45 38.21 -7.75
CA SER A 23 -7.56 37.83 -8.64
C SER A 23 -7.24 36.56 -9.44
N ILE A 24 -5.99 36.42 -9.92
CA ILE A 24 -5.51 35.21 -10.60
C ILE A 24 -5.55 34.01 -9.66
N ILE A 25 -5.04 34.15 -8.43
CA ILE A 25 -5.08 33.10 -7.41
C ILE A 25 -6.53 32.69 -7.13
N ALA A 26 -7.43 33.66 -6.94
CA ALA A 26 -8.84 33.37 -6.69
C ALA A 26 -9.49 32.57 -7.84
N MET A 27 -9.24 32.97 -9.10
CA MET A 27 -9.74 32.24 -10.27
C MET A 27 -9.15 30.82 -10.35
N MET A 28 -7.85 30.67 -10.13
CA MET A 28 -7.17 29.37 -10.16
C MET A 28 -7.64 28.43 -9.04
N LEU A 29 -7.97 28.97 -7.86
CA LEU A 29 -8.58 28.19 -6.79
C LEU A 29 -9.99 27.72 -7.17
N LEU A 30 -10.82 28.56 -7.80
CA LEU A 30 -12.14 28.14 -8.30
C LEU A 30 -12.03 27.01 -9.32
N ILE A 31 -11.10 27.11 -10.27
CA ILE A 31 -10.82 26.04 -11.24
C ILE A 31 -10.32 24.79 -10.52
N GLY A 32 -9.41 24.95 -9.55
CA GLY A 32 -8.89 23.88 -8.71
C GLY A 32 -9.99 23.10 -8.01
N PHE A 33 -10.97 23.79 -7.41
CA PHE A 33 -12.12 23.14 -6.76
C PHE A 33 -13.01 22.35 -7.72
N VAL A 34 -13.19 22.82 -8.95
CA VAL A 34 -13.95 22.07 -9.97
C VAL A 34 -13.22 20.77 -10.34
N ILE A 35 -11.90 20.83 -10.53
CA ILE A 35 -11.08 19.66 -10.87
C ILE A 35 -11.02 18.69 -9.67
N SER A 36 -10.77 19.19 -8.47
CA SER A 36 -10.75 18.36 -7.26
C SER A 36 -12.08 17.67 -7.02
N GLY A 37 -13.21 18.34 -7.31
CA GLY A 37 -14.54 17.72 -7.23
C GLY A 37 -14.70 16.54 -8.20
N ARG A 38 -14.13 16.62 -9.41
CA ARG A 38 -14.12 15.49 -10.37
C ARG A 38 -13.24 14.34 -9.87
N ILE A 39 -12.06 14.64 -9.33
CA ILE A 39 -11.15 13.64 -8.75
C ILE A 39 -11.82 12.95 -7.56
N SER A 40 -12.42 13.72 -6.65
CA SER A 40 -13.14 13.18 -5.49
C SER A 40 -14.29 12.27 -5.91
N ASN A 41 -15.10 12.66 -6.90
CA ASN A 41 -16.15 11.78 -7.42
C ASN A 41 -15.59 10.48 -8.03
N TYR A 42 -14.45 10.56 -8.73
CA TYR A 42 -13.80 9.37 -9.29
C TYR A 42 -13.31 8.43 -8.19
N ILE A 43 -12.74 8.97 -7.11
CA ILE A 43 -12.29 8.16 -5.97
C ILE A 43 -13.49 7.55 -5.23
N LEU A 44 -14.56 8.32 -5.01
CA LEU A 44 -15.80 7.83 -4.40
C LEU A 44 -16.43 6.69 -5.22
N ASP A 45 -16.45 6.80 -6.55
CA ASP A 45 -16.96 5.76 -7.45
C ASP A 45 -16.10 4.49 -7.39
N ARG A 46 -14.77 4.64 -7.42
CA ARG A 46 -13.83 3.52 -7.26
C ARG A 46 -13.99 2.81 -5.91
N ASN A 47 -14.23 3.58 -4.84
CA ASN A 47 -14.36 3.10 -3.48
C ASN A 47 -15.82 2.79 -3.10
N GLU A 48 -16.75 2.82 -4.06
CA GLU A 48 -18.19 2.67 -3.81
C GLU A 48 -18.50 1.35 -3.08
N LYS A 49 -17.81 0.27 -3.45
CA LYS A 49 -17.99 -1.05 -2.81
C LYS A 49 -17.57 -1.06 -1.34
N TYR A 50 -16.55 -0.30 -0.95
CA TYR A 50 -16.09 -0.21 0.44
C TYR A 50 -17.04 0.67 1.26
N ASN A 51 -17.42 1.82 0.70
CA ASN A 51 -18.35 2.76 1.32
C ASN A 51 -19.74 2.16 1.59
N LYS A 52 -20.20 1.24 0.73
CA LYS A 52 -21.49 0.56 0.85
C LYS A 52 -21.42 -0.76 1.60
N ALA A 53 -20.23 -1.26 1.91
CA ALA A 53 -20.08 -2.55 2.56
C ALA A 53 -20.64 -2.52 3.98
N ILE A 54 -21.28 -3.61 4.39
CA ILE A 54 -21.80 -3.76 5.75
C ILE A 54 -20.64 -3.99 6.71
N LYS A 55 -20.67 -3.34 7.87
CA LYS A 55 -19.69 -3.55 8.95
C LYS A 55 -20.25 -4.56 9.95
N ILE A 56 -19.56 -5.67 10.16
CA ILE A 56 -20.01 -6.81 10.98
C ILE A 56 -18.94 -7.16 12.00
N GLU A 57 -19.32 -7.14 13.28
CA GLU A 57 -18.42 -7.48 14.40
C GLU A 57 -18.94 -8.67 15.23
N SER A 58 -20.09 -9.25 14.84
CA SER A 58 -20.70 -10.36 15.56
C SER A 58 -20.95 -11.56 14.66
N SER A 59 -20.75 -12.75 15.23
CA SER A 59 -20.99 -14.05 14.56
C SER A 59 -22.44 -14.18 14.07
N GLU A 60 -23.42 -13.72 14.86
CA GLU A 60 -24.85 -13.76 14.47
C GLU A 60 -25.15 -12.92 13.22
N LEU A 61 -24.59 -11.71 13.14
CA LEU A 61 -24.76 -10.83 11.98
C LEU A 61 -24.01 -11.38 10.76
N PHE A 62 -22.87 -12.02 10.97
CA PHE A 62 -22.11 -12.68 9.90
C PHE A 62 -22.87 -13.85 9.30
N GLU A 63 -23.42 -14.76 10.14
CA GLU A 63 -24.27 -15.86 9.67
C GLU A 63 -25.52 -15.34 8.95
N TYR A 64 -26.18 -14.34 9.53
CA TYR A 64 -27.34 -13.71 8.91
C TYR A 64 -26.99 -13.09 7.55
N GLY A 65 -25.84 -12.41 7.46
CA GLY A 65 -25.35 -11.77 6.24
C GLY A 65 -25.12 -12.77 5.12
N MET A 66 -24.45 -13.90 5.43
CA MET A 66 -24.24 -14.99 4.47
C MET A 66 -25.57 -15.62 4.00
N ARG A 67 -26.57 -15.73 4.89
CA ARG A 67 -27.87 -16.33 4.57
C ARG A 67 -28.78 -15.42 3.75
N THR A 68 -28.61 -14.10 3.87
CA THR A 68 -29.50 -13.10 3.25
C THR A 68 -28.87 -12.39 2.06
N ASP A 69 -27.69 -12.86 1.62
CA ASP A 69 -26.98 -12.36 0.45
C ASP A 69 -26.79 -10.84 0.48
N VAL A 70 -26.27 -10.33 1.60
CA VAL A 70 -26.15 -8.89 1.83
C VAL A 70 -25.09 -8.20 0.96
N GLY A 71 -24.29 -8.96 0.22
CA GLY A 71 -23.24 -8.45 -0.66
C GLY A 71 -21.95 -8.19 0.10
N TYR A 72 -21.25 -7.10 -0.25
CA TYR A 72 -19.95 -6.78 0.36
C TYR A 72 -20.07 -6.45 1.86
N ALA A 73 -19.16 -7.02 2.65
CA ALA A 73 -19.04 -6.76 4.07
C ALA A 73 -17.58 -6.70 4.51
N PHE A 74 -17.34 -5.82 5.49
CA PHE A 74 -16.19 -5.89 6.39
C PHE A 74 -16.59 -6.67 7.62
N VAL A 75 -15.87 -7.75 7.90
CA VAL A 75 -16.16 -8.65 9.01
C VAL A 75 -14.94 -8.74 9.92
N TYR A 76 -15.06 -8.29 11.16
CA TYR A 76 -13.98 -8.37 12.14
C TYR A 76 -14.13 -9.62 13.01
N GLY A 77 -13.04 -10.35 13.21
CA GLY A 77 -13.05 -11.51 14.09
C GLY A 77 -11.77 -12.34 14.07
N ASP A 78 -11.82 -13.46 14.79
CA ASP A 78 -10.72 -14.40 14.91
C ASP A 78 -10.70 -15.36 13.72
N LEU A 79 -9.54 -15.50 13.09
CA LEU A 79 -9.18 -16.49 12.10
C LEU A 79 -8.34 -17.58 12.77
N LYS A 80 -8.80 -18.84 12.73
CA LYS A 80 -8.12 -19.97 13.36
C LYS A 80 -7.98 -21.14 12.40
N ALA A 81 -6.87 -21.87 12.46
CA ALA A 81 -6.73 -23.14 11.78
C ALA A 81 -7.58 -24.21 12.48
N VAL A 82 -8.33 -25.02 11.72
CA VAL A 82 -9.04 -26.18 12.28
C VAL A 82 -8.10 -27.38 12.36
N ASP A 83 -7.37 -27.60 11.27
CA ASP A 83 -6.25 -28.53 11.18
C ASP A 83 -4.94 -27.76 11.06
N THR A 84 -3.84 -28.37 11.51
CA THR A 84 -2.51 -27.75 11.49
C THR A 84 -1.53 -28.56 10.65
N VAL A 85 -0.52 -27.87 10.12
CA VAL A 85 0.57 -28.45 9.34
C VAL A 85 1.91 -28.16 10.02
N SER A 86 2.89 -29.04 9.80
CA SER A 86 4.23 -28.93 10.38
C SER A 86 5.24 -29.81 9.63
N TYR A 87 6.52 -29.48 9.77
CA TYR A 87 7.62 -30.31 9.31
C TYR A 87 8.32 -30.93 10.53
N PRO A 88 8.65 -32.24 10.53
CA PRO A 88 9.33 -32.90 11.64
C PRO A 88 10.66 -32.26 12.05
N GLU A 89 11.31 -31.52 11.15
CA GLU A 89 12.57 -30.83 11.35
C GLU A 89 12.45 -29.59 12.24
N ILE A 90 11.25 -29.02 12.38
CA ILE A 90 11.00 -27.83 13.20
C ILE A 90 9.97 -28.12 14.30
N ASN A 91 9.95 -27.29 15.35
CA ASN A 91 8.91 -27.34 16.36
C ASN A 91 7.84 -26.30 16.05
N GLY A 92 6.57 -26.69 16.17
CA GLY A 92 5.45 -25.78 16.00
C GLY A 92 4.35 -26.39 15.15
N GLU A 93 3.19 -25.75 15.19
CA GLU A 93 2.04 -26.06 14.36
C GLU A 93 1.62 -24.76 13.67
N TYR A 94 1.25 -24.86 12.39
CA TYR A 94 1.02 -23.70 11.55
C TYR A 94 -0.24 -23.91 10.71
N MET A 95 -0.90 -22.82 10.29
CA MET A 95 -1.96 -22.92 9.28
C MET A 95 -1.38 -23.02 7.86
N TYR A 96 -0.17 -22.51 7.66
CA TYR A 96 0.60 -22.65 6.43
C TYR A 96 2.09 -22.66 6.76
N ILE A 97 2.83 -23.48 6.03
CA ILE A 97 4.28 -23.58 6.17
C ILE A 97 4.94 -23.79 4.81
N GLU A 98 6.04 -23.07 4.57
CA GLU A 98 6.88 -23.19 3.39
C GLU A 98 8.30 -23.55 3.81
N LYS A 99 8.86 -24.56 3.16
CA LYS A 99 10.26 -24.96 3.25
C LYS A 99 10.95 -24.57 1.95
N ILE A 100 11.95 -23.69 2.05
CA ILE A 100 12.73 -23.22 0.91
C ILE A 100 14.14 -23.83 0.98
N GLU A 101 14.51 -24.58 -0.05
CA GLU A 101 15.86 -25.11 -0.22
C GLU A 101 16.76 -24.06 -0.89
N GLU A 102 17.91 -23.79 -0.29
CA GLU A 102 18.93 -22.90 -0.85
C GLU A 102 20.28 -23.60 -0.96
N HIS A 103 20.96 -23.37 -2.09
CA HIS A 103 22.30 -23.91 -2.38
C HIS A 103 23.34 -22.81 -2.33
N TYR A 104 24.50 -23.11 -1.74
CA TYR A 104 25.61 -22.17 -1.68
C TYR A 104 26.48 -22.27 -2.93
N ASN A 105 26.29 -21.33 -3.87
CA ASN A 105 26.98 -21.34 -5.15
C ASN A 105 27.96 -20.18 -5.29
N MET A 106 28.97 -20.43 -6.13
CA MET A 106 29.96 -19.45 -6.52
C MET A 106 29.44 -18.64 -7.69
N HIS A 107 29.51 -17.32 -7.55
CA HIS A 107 29.17 -16.35 -8.57
C HIS A 107 30.38 -15.49 -8.93
N THR A 108 30.32 -14.88 -10.11
CA THR A 108 31.32 -13.90 -10.54
C THR A 108 30.63 -12.62 -10.95
N ARG A 109 31.12 -11.48 -10.45
CA ARG A 109 30.67 -10.15 -10.88
C ARG A 109 31.82 -9.34 -11.44
N THR A 110 31.52 -8.50 -12.42
CA THR A 110 32.48 -7.55 -12.98
C THR A 110 32.32 -6.22 -12.26
N VAL A 111 33.36 -5.80 -11.53
CA VAL A 111 33.39 -4.53 -10.81
C VAL A 111 34.27 -3.54 -11.56
N THR A 112 33.70 -2.37 -11.81
CA THR A 112 34.38 -1.27 -12.45
C THR A 112 34.69 -0.19 -11.43
N THR A 113 35.95 0.21 -11.34
CA THR A 113 36.43 1.24 -10.40
C THR A 113 37.16 2.32 -11.19
N THR A 114 36.86 3.59 -10.90
CA THR A 114 37.53 4.73 -11.51
C THR A 114 38.53 5.31 -10.52
N ASP A 115 39.77 5.51 -10.97
CA ASP A 115 40.81 6.10 -10.12
C ASP A 115 40.61 7.63 -9.94
N SER A 116 41.39 8.24 -9.05
CA SER A 116 41.36 9.69 -8.83
C SER A 116 41.79 10.53 -10.03
N LYS A 117 42.23 9.90 -11.13
CA LYS A 117 42.62 10.53 -12.39
C LYS A 117 41.59 10.29 -13.50
N GLY A 118 40.43 9.70 -13.18
CA GLY A 118 39.34 9.47 -14.13
C GLY A 118 39.53 8.23 -15.02
N LYS A 119 40.53 7.37 -14.76
CA LYS A 119 40.75 6.14 -15.52
C LYS A 119 39.95 4.99 -14.93
N THR A 120 39.18 4.34 -15.79
CA THR A 120 38.33 3.21 -15.42
C THR A 120 39.07 1.88 -15.53
N HIS A 121 38.98 1.07 -14.48
CA HIS A 121 39.55 -0.27 -14.37
C HIS A 121 38.43 -1.28 -14.10
N THR A 122 38.49 -2.42 -14.76
CA THR A 122 37.51 -3.49 -14.60
C THR A 122 38.19 -4.74 -14.07
N LYS A 123 37.63 -5.33 -13.01
CA LYS A 123 38.09 -6.61 -12.44
C LYS A 123 36.91 -7.56 -12.30
N THR A 124 37.17 -8.85 -12.48
CA THR A 124 36.22 -9.91 -12.13
C THR A 124 36.46 -10.32 -10.69
N GLU A 125 35.42 -10.23 -9.87
CA GLU A 125 35.42 -10.68 -8.48
C GLU A 125 34.54 -11.92 -8.36
N THR A 126 35.04 -12.93 -7.65
CA THR A 126 34.25 -14.09 -7.25
C THR A 126 33.60 -13.80 -5.89
N TYR A 127 32.32 -14.11 -5.76
CA TYR A 127 31.60 -14.08 -4.49
C TYR A 127 30.75 -15.34 -4.35
N TRP A 128 30.23 -15.59 -3.15
CA TRP A 128 29.37 -16.74 -2.89
C TRP A 128 28.06 -16.27 -2.29
N SER A 129 26.95 -16.87 -2.71
CA SER A 129 25.63 -16.60 -2.16
C SER A 129 24.83 -17.89 -2.02
N TRP A 130 23.84 -17.83 -1.15
CA TRP A 130 22.80 -18.84 -1.07
C TRP A 130 21.74 -18.50 -2.10
N ASP A 131 21.50 -19.41 -3.04
CA ASP A 131 20.54 -19.23 -4.12
C ASP A 131 19.39 -20.22 -3.96
N TYR A 132 18.18 -19.79 -4.35
CA TYR A 132 17.00 -20.63 -4.35
C TYR A 132 17.19 -21.86 -5.24
N ALA A 133 16.88 -23.05 -4.69
CA ALA A 133 16.96 -24.34 -5.39
C ALA A 133 15.60 -25.04 -5.48
N GLY A 134 14.62 -24.70 -4.63
CA GLY A 134 13.27 -25.24 -4.67
C GLY A 134 12.46 -24.83 -3.43
N SER A 135 11.16 -25.10 -3.45
CA SER A 135 10.31 -24.95 -2.28
C SER A 135 9.21 -26.01 -2.21
N GLU A 136 8.82 -26.34 -0.97
CA GLU A 136 7.73 -27.25 -0.63
C GLU A 136 6.81 -26.56 0.37
N GLU A 137 5.50 -26.57 0.10
CA GLU A 137 4.49 -25.91 0.94
C GLU A 137 3.46 -26.91 1.48
N GLN A 138 2.96 -26.63 2.68
CA GLN A 138 1.80 -27.30 3.26
C GLN A 138 0.84 -26.26 3.80
N ARG A 139 -0.47 -26.52 3.69
CA ARG A 139 -1.55 -25.64 4.15
C ARG A 139 -2.62 -26.46 4.85
N CYS A 140 -3.25 -25.90 5.87
CA CYS A 140 -4.45 -26.48 6.44
C CYS A 140 -5.58 -26.55 5.41
N SER A 141 -6.49 -27.50 5.60
CA SER A 141 -7.64 -27.71 4.73
C SER A 141 -8.79 -26.81 5.13
N GLU A 142 -8.96 -26.57 6.43
CA GLU A 142 -10.09 -25.85 7.01
C GLU A 142 -9.64 -24.78 8.00
N ILE A 143 -10.39 -23.68 8.02
CA ILE A 143 -10.23 -22.56 8.95
C ILE A 143 -11.55 -22.24 9.61
N THR A 144 -11.51 -21.73 10.82
CA THR A 144 -12.64 -21.14 11.51
C THR A 144 -12.52 -19.63 11.48
N PHE A 145 -13.58 -18.94 11.06
CA PHE A 145 -13.67 -17.48 11.14
C PHE A 145 -15.00 -17.08 11.81
N LEU A 146 -14.93 -16.30 12.89
CA LEU A 146 -16.09 -15.97 13.74
C LEU A 146 -16.93 -17.20 14.15
N GLY A 147 -16.27 -18.33 14.42
CA GLY A 147 -16.93 -19.57 14.83
C GLY A 147 -17.55 -20.40 13.70
N HIS A 148 -17.42 -19.98 12.43
CA HIS A 148 -17.88 -20.75 11.26
C HIS A 148 -16.69 -21.39 10.54
N ILE A 149 -16.84 -22.65 10.12
CA ILE A 149 -15.80 -23.40 9.41
C ILE A 149 -15.90 -23.11 7.91
N PHE A 150 -14.76 -22.84 7.29
CA PHE A 150 -14.61 -22.63 5.87
C PHE A 150 -13.42 -23.44 5.32
N PRO A 151 -13.46 -23.83 4.04
CA PRO A 151 -12.25 -24.24 3.33
C PRO A 151 -11.17 -23.15 3.43
N SER A 152 -9.91 -23.53 3.60
CA SER A 152 -8.83 -22.58 3.86
C SER A 152 -8.60 -21.61 2.69
N ASN A 153 -8.94 -21.99 1.45
CA ASN A 153 -8.84 -21.12 0.27
C ASN A 153 -9.87 -19.97 0.23
N LYS A 154 -10.81 -19.93 1.17
CA LYS A 154 -11.76 -18.81 1.30
C LYS A 154 -11.08 -17.52 1.76
N VAL A 155 -9.97 -17.63 2.47
CA VAL A 155 -9.28 -16.49 3.09
C VAL A 155 -7.82 -16.50 2.68
N GLU A 156 -7.32 -15.36 2.20
CA GLU A 156 -5.89 -15.15 1.99
C GLU A 156 -5.21 -15.10 3.36
N PHE A 157 -4.16 -15.89 3.53
CA PHE A 157 -3.47 -15.95 4.81
C PHE A 157 -2.57 -14.72 5.01
N PRO A 158 -2.32 -14.35 6.28
CA PRO A 158 -1.28 -13.39 6.62
C PRO A 158 0.07 -13.71 5.97
N SER A 159 0.93 -12.71 5.90
CA SER A 159 2.29 -12.89 5.41
C SER A 159 3.05 -13.90 6.26
N THR A 160 3.82 -14.76 5.62
CA THR A 160 4.65 -15.75 6.31
C THR A 160 5.78 -15.08 7.08
N GLU A 161 6.02 -15.54 8.30
CA GLU A 161 7.17 -15.13 9.11
C GLU A 161 8.30 -16.16 9.06
N HIS A 162 9.54 -15.70 9.25
CA HIS A 162 10.68 -16.60 9.32
C HIS A 162 10.66 -17.40 10.63
N ILE A 163 10.65 -18.73 10.52
CA ILE A 163 10.66 -19.62 11.67
C ILE A 163 12.11 -20.01 12.03
N ASP A 164 12.80 -20.67 11.09
CA ASP A 164 14.15 -21.17 11.33
C ASP A 164 14.92 -21.41 10.02
N THR A 165 16.25 -21.55 10.12
CA THR A 165 17.13 -21.99 9.04
C THR A 165 17.96 -23.19 9.47
N ILE A 166 17.68 -24.36 8.91
CA ILE A 166 18.40 -25.60 9.22
C ILE A 166 19.40 -25.90 8.11
N LYS A 167 20.66 -26.12 8.47
CA LYS A 167 21.69 -26.53 7.51
C LYS A 167 21.73 -28.05 7.41
N GLU A 168 21.49 -28.56 6.22
CA GLU A 168 21.73 -29.96 5.90
C GLU A 168 23.23 -30.22 5.68
N SER A 169 23.92 -29.27 5.04
CA SER A 169 25.37 -29.33 4.83
C SER A 169 26.01 -27.94 4.74
N SER A 170 27.29 -27.87 4.41
CA SER A 170 27.97 -26.60 4.12
C SER A 170 27.46 -25.91 2.85
N HIS A 171 26.79 -26.65 1.95
CA HIS A 171 26.32 -26.15 0.65
C HIS A 171 24.80 -26.20 0.49
N ILE A 172 24.07 -26.79 1.44
CA ILE A 172 22.61 -26.91 1.37
C ILE A 172 22.02 -26.49 2.72
N ARG A 173 21.05 -25.58 2.67
CA ARG A 173 20.25 -25.19 3.84
C ARG A 173 18.78 -25.07 3.47
N HIS A 174 17.93 -25.25 4.46
CA HIS A 174 16.49 -25.12 4.37
C HIS A 174 16.04 -23.96 5.24
N LYS A 175 15.32 -23.01 4.68
CA LYS A 175 14.64 -21.95 5.43
C LYS A 175 13.17 -22.30 5.58
N TYR A 176 12.64 -22.13 6.77
CA TYR A 176 11.25 -22.37 7.09
C TYR A 176 10.55 -21.04 7.33
N TYR A 177 9.42 -20.87 6.68
CA TYR A 177 8.52 -19.73 6.84
C TYR A 177 7.12 -20.25 7.12
N GLY A 178 6.34 -19.55 7.95
CA GLY A 178 4.99 -20.01 8.24
C GLY A 178 4.06 -18.94 8.75
N VAL A 179 2.82 -19.35 8.87
CA VAL A 179 1.70 -18.55 9.36
C VAL A 179 1.16 -19.27 10.58
N ASP A 180 1.06 -18.57 11.71
CA ASP A 180 0.63 -19.12 12.99
C ASP A 180 -0.80 -19.69 12.90
N THR A 181 -1.28 -20.34 13.96
CA THR A 181 -2.58 -21.01 13.93
C THR A 181 -3.77 -20.08 14.19
N GLU A 182 -3.54 -18.87 14.70
CA GLU A 182 -4.60 -17.94 15.12
C GLU A 182 -4.19 -16.49 14.86
N TYR A 183 -5.11 -15.73 14.27
CA TYR A 183 -4.98 -14.30 14.04
C TYR A 183 -6.30 -13.61 14.35
N ILE A 184 -6.24 -12.31 14.64
CA ILE A 184 -7.41 -11.44 14.74
C ILE A 184 -7.30 -10.35 13.67
N GLY A 185 -8.40 -9.99 13.04
CA GLY A 185 -8.38 -8.98 11.98
C GLY A 185 -9.71 -8.83 11.28
N THR A 186 -9.67 -8.09 10.17
CA THR A 186 -10.86 -7.82 9.35
C THR A 186 -10.75 -8.55 8.01
N ILE A 187 -11.83 -9.19 7.56
CA ILE A 187 -11.98 -9.69 6.20
C ILE A 187 -12.85 -8.73 5.40
N PHE A 188 -12.44 -8.39 4.18
CA PHE A 188 -13.33 -7.79 3.18
C PHE A 188 -13.78 -8.85 2.18
N THR A 189 -15.07 -9.15 2.13
CA THR A 189 -15.62 -10.24 1.30
C THR A 189 -17.06 -9.99 0.87
N GLU A 190 -17.54 -10.72 -0.14
CA GLU A 190 -18.96 -10.80 -0.45
C GLU A 190 -19.61 -11.94 0.33
N LEU A 191 -20.67 -11.62 1.08
CA LEU A 191 -21.51 -12.58 1.80
C LEU A 191 -22.66 -13.00 0.90
N ARG A 192 -22.57 -14.22 0.38
CA ARG A 192 -23.55 -14.76 -0.56
C ARG A 192 -23.55 -16.28 -0.54
N ASP A 193 -24.68 -16.87 -0.90
CA ASP A 193 -24.83 -18.32 -1.07
C ASP A 193 -24.46 -19.10 0.21
N LYS A 194 -24.75 -18.50 1.38
CA LYS A 194 -24.42 -19.04 2.72
C LYS A 194 -22.92 -19.23 2.97
N THR A 195 -22.07 -18.50 2.25
CA THR A 195 -20.62 -18.55 2.42
C THR A 195 -20.00 -17.17 2.16
N ILE A 196 -18.67 -17.13 2.13
CA ILE A 196 -17.88 -15.97 1.74
C ILE A 196 -17.21 -16.22 0.39
N SER A 197 -16.73 -15.16 -0.24
CA SER A 197 -15.99 -15.25 -1.51
C SER A 197 -14.69 -16.04 -1.36
N ASP A 198 -14.23 -16.65 -2.45
CA ASP A 198 -12.91 -17.28 -2.49
C ASP A 198 -11.81 -16.22 -2.45
N ASN A 199 -10.66 -16.53 -1.83
CA ASN A 199 -9.51 -15.63 -1.70
C ASN A 199 -9.89 -14.24 -1.14
N SER A 200 -10.72 -14.20 -0.11
CA SER A 200 -11.06 -12.98 0.58
C SER A 200 -9.82 -12.44 1.31
N SER A 201 -9.48 -11.17 1.10
CA SER A 201 -8.31 -10.56 1.74
C SER A 201 -8.54 -10.40 3.24
N PHE A 202 -7.54 -10.81 4.02
CA PHE A 202 -7.51 -10.69 5.48
C PHE A 202 -6.51 -9.60 5.89
N TYR A 203 -7.00 -8.64 6.68
CA TYR A 203 -6.22 -7.54 7.22
C TYR A 203 -5.90 -7.81 8.68
N GLU A 204 -4.73 -8.40 8.90
CA GLU A 204 -4.23 -8.79 10.21
C GLU A 204 -4.13 -7.60 11.16
N ASN A 205 -4.58 -7.80 12.40
CA ASN A 205 -4.52 -6.84 13.50
C ASN A 205 -5.09 -5.46 13.14
N SER A 206 -6.06 -5.44 12.23
CA SER A 206 -6.73 -4.24 11.75
C SER A 206 -8.21 -4.30 12.06
N THR A 207 -8.71 -3.26 12.70
CA THR A 207 -10.15 -3.03 12.89
C THR A 207 -10.84 -2.70 11.57
N ILE A 208 -12.18 -2.74 11.56
CA ILE A 208 -12.96 -2.37 10.37
C ILE A 208 -12.65 -0.95 9.93
N GLU A 209 -12.52 -0.01 10.87
CA GLU A 209 -12.23 1.40 10.56
C GLU A 209 -10.85 1.57 9.94
N GLU A 210 -9.82 0.97 10.53
CA GLU A 210 -8.46 1.01 9.99
C GLU A 210 -8.35 0.34 8.61
N THR A 211 -9.07 -0.77 8.41
CA THR A 211 -9.12 -1.45 7.11
C THR A 211 -9.81 -0.60 6.05
N VAL A 212 -10.91 0.06 6.39
CA VAL A 212 -11.61 1.00 5.50
C VAL A 212 -10.67 2.16 5.15
N ASP A 213 -10.04 2.79 6.12
CA ASP A 213 -9.11 3.91 5.89
C ASP A 213 -7.92 3.50 5.01
N TYR A 214 -7.39 2.28 5.21
CA TYR A 214 -6.33 1.72 4.38
C TYR A 214 -6.77 1.54 2.92
N LEU A 215 -7.98 1.00 2.71
CA LEU A 215 -8.50 0.73 1.36
C LEU A 215 -9.01 1.97 0.64
N GLU A 216 -9.48 2.97 1.38
CA GLU A 216 -10.03 4.20 0.82
C GLU A 216 -8.99 5.30 0.63
N SER A 217 -7.74 5.11 1.04
CA SER A 217 -6.68 6.13 1.05
C SER A 217 -6.69 7.11 -0.13
N ASP A 218 -6.96 8.39 0.19
CA ASP A 218 -7.18 9.51 -0.75
C ASP A 218 -5.92 10.32 -1.10
N TRP A 219 -4.75 9.68 -1.16
CA TRP A 219 -3.48 10.39 -1.41
C TRP A 219 -3.46 11.17 -2.73
N GLU A 220 -4.28 10.76 -3.71
CA GLU A 220 -4.44 11.39 -5.02
C GLU A 220 -4.95 12.84 -4.91
N LEU A 221 -5.91 13.11 -4.01
CA LEU A 221 -6.44 14.47 -3.79
C LEU A 221 -5.38 15.39 -3.17
N TRP A 222 -4.61 14.85 -2.22
CA TRP A 222 -3.53 15.59 -1.59
C TRP A 222 -2.43 15.93 -2.61
N LEU A 223 -2.02 14.94 -3.42
CA LEU A 223 -1.03 15.15 -4.48
C LEU A 223 -1.49 16.20 -5.49
N PHE A 224 -2.77 16.16 -5.89
CA PHE A 224 -3.34 17.17 -6.78
C PHE A 224 -3.14 18.58 -6.24
N TRP A 225 -3.50 18.83 -4.97
CA TRP A 225 -3.35 20.17 -4.38
C TRP A 225 -1.90 20.62 -4.27
N VAL A 226 -0.97 19.71 -3.97
CA VAL A 226 0.47 20.02 -3.96
C VAL A 226 0.94 20.50 -5.33
N ILE A 227 0.60 19.76 -6.39
CA ILE A 227 0.95 20.15 -7.77
C ILE A 227 0.24 21.44 -8.16
N TRP A 228 -1.04 21.59 -7.80
CA TRP A 228 -1.86 22.75 -8.16
C TRP A 228 -1.34 24.05 -7.53
N ILE A 229 -0.89 24.00 -6.27
CA ILE A 229 -0.27 25.15 -5.60
C ILE A 229 1.03 25.57 -6.30
N ILE A 230 1.84 24.61 -6.76
CA ILE A 230 3.05 24.90 -7.55
C ILE A 230 2.67 25.59 -8.87
N VAL A 231 1.64 25.09 -9.57
CA VAL A 231 1.14 25.71 -10.80
C VAL A 231 0.66 27.14 -10.55
N ILE A 232 -0.08 27.38 -9.48
CA ILE A 232 -0.50 28.75 -9.08
C ILE A 232 0.74 29.64 -8.86
N GLY A 233 1.74 29.14 -8.15
CA GLY A 233 2.99 29.87 -7.91
C GLY A 233 3.72 30.23 -9.20
N LEU A 234 3.81 29.30 -10.15
CA LEU A 234 4.41 29.52 -11.47
C LEU A 234 3.60 30.50 -12.32
N CYS A 235 2.26 30.44 -12.28
CA CYS A 235 1.40 31.40 -12.97
C CYS A 235 1.56 32.81 -12.41
N VAL A 236 1.61 32.96 -11.09
CA VAL A 236 1.81 34.25 -10.43
C VAL A 236 3.22 34.79 -10.70
N PHE A 237 4.25 33.94 -10.63
CA PHE A 237 5.62 34.33 -10.95
C PHE A 237 5.76 34.73 -12.43
N GLY A 238 5.18 33.96 -13.35
CA GLY A 238 5.12 34.29 -14.77
C GLY A 238 4.38 35.60 -15.04
N PHE A 239 3.30 35.87 -14.30
CA PHE A 239 2.59 37.15 -14.37
C PHE A 239 3.45 38.33 -13.92
N TYR A 240 4.29 38.16 -12.90
CA TYR A 240 5.24 39.20 -12.49
C TYR A 240 6.41 39.33 -13.49
N TYR A 241 6.93 38.23 -14.04
CA TYR A 241 8.13 38.24 -14.90
C TYR A 241 7.86 38.71 -16.34
N ILE A 242 6.64 38.54 -16.85
CA ILE A 242 6.24 39.12 -18.14
C ILE A 242 5.96 40.60 -17.90
N ASP A 243 6.96 41.44 -18.18
CA ASP A 243 6.93 42.90 -18.08
C ASP A 243 5.58 43.51 -18.51
N ASN A 244 5.04 44.39 -17.67
CA ASN A 244 3.72 45.01 -17.76
C ASN A 244 3.66 46.18 -18.77
N GLU A 245 4.10 45.98 -20.03
CA GLU A 245 3.93 46.99 -21.09
C GLU A 245 2.45 47.34 -21.39
N TRP A 246 1.49 46.59 -20.82
CA TRP A 246 0.05 46.76 -21.10
C TRP A 246 -0.73 47.55 -20.04
N ILE A 247 -0.14 47.88 -18.88
CA ILE A 247 -0.82 48.68 -17.81
C ILE A 247 -0.36 50.16 -17.82
N GLU A 248 0.60 50.53 -18.67
CA GLU A 248 1.11 51.91 -18.79
C GLU A 248 0.32 52.82 -19.74
N ASN A 249 -0.86 52.42 -20.22
CA ASN A 249 -1.80 53.29 -20.97
C ASN A 249 -3.12 53.54 -20.22
#